data_AF-A0A2E8VDG7-F1
#
_entry.id   AF-A0A2E8VDG7-F1
#
_cell.length_a   1.000
_cell.length_b   1.000
_cell.length_c   1.000
_cell.angle_alpha   90.00
_cell.angle_beta   90.00
_cell.angle_gamma   90.00
#
_symmetry.space_group_name_H-M   'P 1'
#
loop_
_entity.id
_entity.type
_entity.pdbx_description
1 polymer ?
#
loop_
_entity_poly.entity_id
_entity_poly.type
_entity_poly.pdbx_seq_one_letter_code
_entity_poly.pdbx_strand_id
1 'polypeptide(L)'
;MESKKFIGKGLTYDDVLLVPRYSEILPKDVSITSRFSRNISLNIPIVSAAMDTVTESKMAIAMAREGGIGVVHKNMTIKKQVENIRKVKRAESGMIMDPIVLFEDSTVGDAKLSMSQNKIGGIPIV
;
A
#
# COMPACT_ATOMS: atom_id res chain seq x y z
N MET A 1 -29.37 25.56 -34.57
CA MET A 1 -28.92 24.97 -33.31
C MET A 1 -27.45 24.60 -33.50
N GLU A 2 -26.54 25.56 -33.35
CA GLU A 2 -25.11 25.35 -33.58
C GLU A 2 -24.58 24.34 -32.57
N SER A 3 -24.03 23.25 -33.10
CA SER A 3 -23.54 22.12 -32.33
C SER A 3 -22.26 22.52 -31.59
N LYS A 4 -22.33 22.68 -30.26
CA LYS A 4 -21.17 22.81 -29.35
C LYS A 4 -20.35 21.50 -29.29
N LYS A 5 -19.87 21.02 -30.43
CA LYS A 5 -19.09 19.76 -30.53
C LYS A 5 -17.68 19.91 -29.95
N PHE A 6 -17.13 21.12 -29.94
CA PHE A 6 -15.79 21.41 -29.43
C PHE A 6 -15.89 22.44 -28.30
N ILE A 7 -15.57 22.02 -27.07
CA ILE A 7 -15.78 22.78 -25.84
C ILE A 7 -14.50 23.52 -25.39
N GLY A 8 -13.32 23.09 -25.84
CA GLY A 8 -12.06 23.74 -25.51
C GLY A 8 -10.83 22.95 -25.95
N LYS A 9 -9.64 23.45 -25.58
CA LYS A 9 -8.35 22.81 -25.81
C LYS A 9 -7.90 22.05 -24.56
N GLY A 10 -7.50 20.79 -24.71
CA GLY A 10 -6.81 20.01 -23.68
C GLY A 10 -5.30 20.11 -23.85
N LEU A 11 -4.56 20.04 -22.76
CA LEU A 11 -3.09 19.98 -22.74
C LEU A 11 -2.66 18.65 -22.11
N THR A 12 -1.61 18.03 -22.65
CA THR A 12 -0.90 16.89 -22.05
C THR A 12 0.42 17.35 -21.42
N TYR A 13 1.17 16.42 -20.82
CA TYR A 13 2.44 16.72 -20.15
C TYR A 13 3.47 17.35 -21.08
N ASP A 14 3.58 16.87 -22.32
CA ASP A 14 4.57 17.35 -23.30
C ASP A 14 4.23 18.72 -23.90
N ASP A 15 3.01 19.23 -23.67
CA ASP A 15 2.60 20.54 -24.17
C ASP A 15 3.10 21.70 -23.30
N VAL A 16 3.64 21.43 -22.10
CA VAL A 16 3.94 22.46 -21.09
C VAL A 16 5.27 22.22 -20.39
N LEU A 17 5.87 23.31 -19.90
CA LEU A 17 7.04 23.30 -19.04
C LEU A 17 6.78 24.11 -17.78
N LEU A 18 7.41 23.72 -16.67
CA LEU A 18 7.41 24.52 -15.44
C LEU A 18 8.39 25.68 -15.60
N VAL A 19 7.90 26.92 -15.46
CA VAL A 19 8.74 28.12 -15.49
C VAL A 19 9.49 28.24 -14.15
N PRO A 20 10.83 28.26 -14.14
CA PRO A 20 11.60 28.42 -12.90
C PRO A 20 11.29 29.74 -12.20
N ARG A 21 11.34 29.73 -10.86
CA ARG A 21 11.20 30.92 -10.02
C ARG A 21 12.27 30.92 -8.93
N TYR A 22 12.51 32.11 -8.36
CA TYR A 22 13.36 32.25 -7.19
C TYR A 22 12.88 31.34 -6.05
N SER A 23 13.82 30.66 -5.39
CA SER A 23 13.58 29.76 -4.25
C SER A 23 14.71 29.92 -3.25
N GLU A 24 14.35 30.05 -1.97
CA GLU A 24 15.29 30.00 -0.83
C GLU A 24 15.41 28.57 -0.26
N ILE A 25 14.54 27.66 -0.68
CA ILE A 25 14.47 26.28 -0.18
C ILE A 25 15.34 25.38 -1.07
N LEU A 26 16.17 24.55 -0.42
CA LEU A 26 16.95 23.52 -1.10
C LEU A 26 16.07 22.29 -1.40
N PRO A 27 16.31 21.56 -2.50
CA PRO A 27 15.50 20.40 -2.87
C PRO A 27 15.33 19.34 -1.77
N LYS A 28 16.35 19.12 -0.95
CA LYS A 28 16.33 18.15 0.17
C LYS A 28 15.42 18.56 1.34
N ASP A 29 15.10 19.85 1.44
CA ASP A 29 14.32 20.43 2.54
C ASP A 29 12.85 20.64 2.14
N VAL A 30 12.48 20.26 0.90
CA VAL A 30 11.10 20.32 0.41
C VAL A 30 10.27 19.20 1.03
N SER A 31 9.11 19.54 1.60
CA SER A 31 8.14 18.54 2.03
C SER A 31 7.38 17.98 0.82
N ILE A 32 7.44 16.65 0.68
CA ILE A 32 6.69 15.88 -0.33
C ILE A 32 5.49 15.13 0.28
N THR A 33 5.14 15.43 1.52
CA THR A 33 3.97 14.83 2.17
C THR A 33 2.69 15.25 1.46
N SER A 34 1.76 14.31 1.28
CA SER A 34 0.50 14.55 0.56
C SER A 34 -0.68 13.83 1.22
N ARG A 35 -1.89 14.08 0.75
CA ARG A 35 -3.11 13.41 1.22
C ARG A 35 -3.73 12.60 0.09
N PHE A 36 -3.89 11.29 0.32
CA PHE A 36 -4.60 10.41 -0.60
C PHE A 36 -6.12 10.50 -0.42
N SER A 37 -6.56 10.71 0.82
CA SER A 37 -7.98 10.96 1.15
C SER A 37 -8.06 11.90 2.35
N ARG A 38 -9.30 12.21 2.80
CA ARG A 38 -9.52 13.02 4.02
C ARG A 38 -8.80 12.45 5.24
N ASN A 39 -8.66 11.12 5.33
CA ASN A 39 -8.17 10.41 6.50
C ASN A 39 -6.86 9.66 6.25
N ILE A 40 -6.25 9.82 5.06
CA ILE A 40 -5.03 9.08 4.68
C ILE A 40 -3.98 10.07 4.19
N SER A 41 -2.96 10.29 5.01
CA SER A 41 -1.75 11.02 4.65
C SER A 41 -0.69 10.05 4.11
N LEU A 42 0.12 10.53 3.16
CA LEU A 42 1.27 9.83 2.60
C LEU A 42 2.53 10.66 2.83
N ASN A 43 3.67 10.00 3.03
CA ASN A 43 4.96 10.68 3.14
C ASN A 43 5.49 11.07 1.75
N ILE A 44 5.11 10.33 0.70
CA ILE A 44 5.41 10.65 -0.70
C ILE A 44 4.13 10.62 -1.55
N PRO A 45 4.01 11.42 -2.62
CA PRO A 45 2.80 11.49 -3.45
C PRO A 45 2.77 10.39 -4.52
N ILE A 46 3.05 9.14 -4.14
CA ILE A 46 3.14 8.00 -5.07
C ILE A 46 2.14 6.90 -4.67
N VAL A 47 1.37 6.45 -5.67
CA VAL A 47 0.36 5.40 -5.54
C VAL A 47 0.62 4.35 -6.62
N SER A 48 0.67 3.07 -6.25
CA SER A 48 0.78 2.00 -7.25
C SER A 48 -0.58 1.67 -7.88
N ALA A 49 -0.58 1.39 -9.18
CA ALA A 49 -1.80 1.11 -9.93
C ALA A 49 -2.47 -0.20 -9.49
N ALA A 50 -3.81 -0.22 -9.50
CA ALA A 50 -4.64 -1.36 -9.13
C ALA A 50 -4.72 -2.43 -10.24
N MET A 51 -3.57 -2.90 -10.71
CA MET A 51 -3.42 -3.87 -11.81
C MET A 51 -2.80 -5.17 -11.30
N ASP A 52 -3.21 -6.30 -11.88
CA ASP A 52 -2.71 -7.64 -11.53
C ASP A 52 -1.23 -7.84 -11.77
N THR A 53 -0.70 -7.20 -12.82
CA THR A 53 0.72 -7.20 -13.13
C THR A 53 1.54 -6.22 -12.28
N VAL A 54 0.89 -5.39 -11.45
CA VAL A 54 1.56 -4.32 -10.71
C VAL A 54 1.46 -4.51 -9.19
N THR A 55 0.25 -4.67 -8.64
CA THR A 55 0.05 -4.53 -7.19
C THR A 55 -0.66 -5.72 -6.55
N GLU A 56 0.12 -6.65 -6.01
CA GLU A 56 -0.30 -7.62 -4.97
C GLU A 56 0.32 -7.26 -3.60
N SER A 57 0.21 -8.14 -2.60
CA SER A 57 0.68 -7.86 -1.23
C SER A 57 2.14 -7.40 -1.15
N LYS A 58 3.04 -7.97 -1.97
CA LYS A 58 4.47 -7.62 -1.96
C LYS A 58 4.71 -6.16 -2.34
N MET A 59 4.09 -5.71 -3.43
CA MET A 59 4.22 -4.32 -3.91
C MET A 59 3.56 -3.36 -2.92
N ALA A 60 2.38 -3.71 -2.40
CA ALA A 60 1.69 -2.85 -1.42
C ALA A 60 2.50 -2.65 -0.12
N ILE A 61 3.20 -3.69 0.35
CA ILE A 61 4.13 -3.59 1.50
C ILE A 61 5.32 -2.69 1.14
N ALA A 62 5.94 -2.88 -0.01
CA ALA A 62 7.08 -2.06 -0.44
C ALA A 62 6.69 -0.58 -0.57
N MET A 63 5.57 -0.30 -1.23
CA MET A 63 5.03 1.07 -1.37
C MET A 63 4.80 1.73 0.00
N ALA A 64 4.22 0.99 0.95
CA ALA A 64 3.97 1.53 2.29
C ALA A 64 5.27 1.85 3.05
N ARG A 65 6.32 1.02 2.89
CA ARG A 65 7.65 1.25 3.49
C ARG A 65 8.36 2.47 2.95
N GLU A 66 8.23 2.73 1.65
CA GLU A 66 8.72 3.96 1.01
C GLU A 66 7.85 5.18 1.34
N GLY A 67 6.75 5.00 2.09
CA GLY A 67 5.87 6.07 2.54
C GLY A 67 4.75 6.43 1.56
N GLY A 68 4.57 5.64 0.50
CA GLY A 68 3.45 5.73 -0.43
C GLY A 68 2.30 4.79 -0.06
N ILE A 69 1.45 4.46 -1.04
CA ILE A 69 0.34 3.51 -0.85
C ILE A 69 0.18 2.60 -2.06
N GLY A 70 -0.12 1.32 -1.82
CA GLY A 70 -0.43 0.37 -2.87
C GLY A 70 -1.92 -0.01 -2.89
N VAL A 71 -2.51 -0.03 -4.09
CA VAL A 71 -3.90 -0.46 -4.29
C VAL A 71 -3.91 -1.87 -4.87
N VAL A 72 -4.34 -2.86 -4.08
CA VAL A 72 -4.42 -4.25 -4.55
C VAL A 72 -5.52 -4.39 -5.60
N HIS A 73 -5.17 -4.98 -6.75
CA HIS A 73 -6.11 -5.19 -7.85
C HIS A 73 -7.29 -6.11 -7.48
N LYS A 74 -8.33 -6.09 -8.31
CA LYS A 74 -9.57 -6.90 -8.12
C LYS A 74 -9.66 -8.14 -9.01
N ASN A 75 -8.64 -8.43 -9.81
CA ASN A 75 -8.61 -9.60 -10.71
C ASN A 75 -8.29 -10.89 -9.95
N MET A 76 -9.07 -11.18 -8.91
CA MET A 76 -8.97 -12.38 -8.06
C MET A 76 -10.27 -12.56 -7.25
N THR A 77 -10.41 -13.69 -6.58
CA THR A 77 -11.55 -13.91 -5.67
C THR A 77 -11.47 -12.97 -4.46
N ILE A 78 -12.63 -12.63 -3.88
CA ILE A 78 -12.71 -11.82 -2.65
C ILE A 78 -11.85 -12.43 -1.54
N LYS A 79 -11.88 -13.76 -1.38
CA LYS A 79 -11.06 -14.47 -0.39
C LYS A 79 -9.56 -14.21 -0.59
N LYS A 80 -9.07 -14.30 -1.82
CA LYS A 80 -7.65 -14.07 -2.15
C LYS A 80 -7.26 -12.59 -1.96
N GLN A 81 -8.17 -11.66 -2.27
CA GLN A 81 -7.92 -10.24 -2.06
C GLN A 81 -7.81 -9.92 -0.56
N VAL A 82 -8.71 -10.46 0.26
CA VAL A 82 -8.66 -10.33 1.73
C VAL A 82 -7.36 -10.91 2.29
N GLU A 83 -6.88 -12.05 1.78
CA GLU A 83 -5.61 -12.63 2.19
C GLU A 83 -4.42 -11.70 1.87
N ASN A 84 -4.40 -11.10 0.67
CA ASN A 84 -3.40 -10.09 0.31
C ASN A 84 -3.42 -8.90 1.28
N ILE A 85 -4.60 -8.36 1.58
CA ILE A 85 -4.75 -7.24 2.52
C ILE A 85 -4.27 -7.63 3.93
N ARG A 86 -4.63 -8.83 4.41
CA ARG A 86 -4.14 -9.35 5.71
C ARG A 86 -2.62 -9.41 5.77
N LYS A 87 -1.97 -9.90 4.71
CA LYS A 87 -0.50 -9.92 4.61
C LYS A 87 0.10 -8.51 4.72
N VAL A 88 -0.48 -7.53 4.02
CA VAL A 88 -0.02 -6.13 4.10
C VAL A 88 -0.16 -5.57 5.51
N LYS A 89 -1.33 -5.74 6.15
CA LYS A 89 -1.59 -5.21 7.49
C LYS A 89 -0.73 -5.86 8.57
N ARG A 90 -0.34 -7.13 8.41
CA ARG A 90 0.52 -7.86 9.36
C ARG A 90 2.01 -7.62 9.16
N ALA A 91 2.44 -6.97 8.08
CA ALA A 91 3.86 -6.86 7.74
C ALA A 91 4.71 -6.10 8.77
N GLU A 92 4.14 -5.11 9.47
CA GLU A 92 4.85 -4.26 10.45
C GLU A 92 4.01 -3.93 11.70
N SER A 93 3.01 -4.75 12.02
CA SER A 93 2.22 -4.54 13.25
C SER A 93 3.08 -4.87 14.48
N GLY A 94 3.55 -3.83 15.20
CA GLY A 94 4.28 -3.97 16.47
C GLY A 94 3.44 -4.59 17.62
N MET A 95 2.11 -4.63 17.46
CA MET A 95 1.18 -5.38 18.31
C MET A 95 0.21 -6.16 17.41
N ILE A 96 0.14 -7.47 17.56
CA ILE A 96 -0.66 -8.35 16.70
C ILE A 96 -2.11 -8.36 17.22
N MET A 97 -3.03 -7.72 16.50
CA MET A 97 -4.48 -7.89 16.70
C MET A 97 -4.88 -9.27 16.14
N ASP A 98 -5.49 -10.13 16.96
CA ASP A 98 -5.71 -11.57 16.72
C ASP A 98 -4.41 -12.37 16.48
N PRO A 99 -3.60 -12.63 17.53
CA PRO A 99 -2.46 -13.51 17.40
C PRO A 99 -2.90 -14.93 17.06
N ILE A 100 -2.06 -15.63 16.31
CA ILE A 100 -2.18 -17.07 16.19
C ILE A 100 -1.71 -17.63 17.53
N VAL A 101 -2.60 -18.33 18.22
CA VAL A 101 -2.35 -18.94 19.53
C VAL A 101 -2.43 -20.46 19.44
N LEU A 102 -1.79 -21.13 20.38
CA LEU A 102 -1.96 -22.56 20.61
C LEU A 102 -2.45 -22.80 22.04
N PHE A 103 -3.10 -23.93 22.25
CA PHE A 103 -3.60 -24.34 23.56
C PHE A 103 -2.56 -25.14 24.32
N GLU A 104 -2.69 -25.23 25.64
CA GLU A 104 -1.75 -25.98 26.51
C GLU A 104 -1.58 -27.47 26.13
N ASP A 105 -2.58 -28.06 25.47
CA ASP A 105 -2.59 -29.44 24.98
C ASP A 105 -1.97 -29.62 23.59
N SER A 106 -1.59 -28.52 22.93
CA SER A 106 -1.02 -28.54 21.58
C SER A 106 0.42 -29.09 21.57
N THR A 107 0.79 -29.80 20.50
CA THR A 107 2.12 -30.39 20.41
C THR A 107 3.16 -29.39 19.89
N VAL A 108 4.44 -29.66 20.15
CA VAL A 108 5.56 -28.91 19.55
C VAL A 108 5.53 -28.99 18.01
N GLY A 109 4.96 -30.06 17.45
CA GLY A 109 4.75 -30.20 16.00
C GLY A 109 3.80 -29.14 15.45
N ASP A 110 2.71 -28.86 16.17
CA ASP A 110 1.71 -27.85 15.79
C ASP A 110 2.31 -26.44 15.83
N ALA A 111 3.15 -26.17 16.83
CA ALA A 111 3.91 -24.92 16.91
C ALA A 111 4.84 -24.73 15.71
N LYS A 112 5.67 -25.73 15.39
CA LYS A 112 6.59 -25.65 14.23
C LYS A 112 5.86 -25.48 12.90
N LEU A 113 4.74 -26.18 12.73
CA LEU A 113 3.93 -26.09 11.51
C LEU A 113 3.35 -24.66 11.35
N SER A 114 2.75 -24.13 12.42
CA SER A 114 2.15 -22.81 12.43
C SER A 114 3.18 -21.69 12.22
N MET A 115 4.35 -21.80 12.86
CA MET A 115 5.47 -20.87 12.67
C MET A 115 5.97 -20.84 11.21
N SER A 116 6.11 -22.01 10.59
CA SER A 116 6.54 -22.16 9.19
C SER A 116 5.52 -21.56 8.21
N GLN A 117 4.24 -21.88 8.38
CA GLN A 117 3.16 -21.41 7.49
C GLN A 117 2.99 -19.89 7.55
N ASN A 118 3.10 -19.32 8.74
CA ASN A 118 2.82 -17.90 8.99
C ASN A 118 4.07 -17.01 9.06
N LYS A 119 5.27 -17.61 8.96
CA LYS A 119 6.58 -16.92 9.04
C LYS A 119 6.74 -16.05 10.28
N ILE A 120 6.39 -16.60 11.44
CA ILE A 120 6.42 -15.93 12.75
C ILE A 120 7.39 -16.66 13.70
N GLY A 121 8.12 -15.88 14.49
CA GLY A 121 9.17 -16.38 15.39
C GLY A 121 8.69 -16.84 16.76
N GLY A 122 7.42 -16.59 17.12
CA GLY A 122 6.85 -16.99 18.41
C GLY A 122 5.33 -17.07 18.35
N ILE A 123 4.75 -17.94 19.18
CA ILE A 123 3.31 -18.20 19.28
C ILE A 123 2.93 -18.13 20.77
N PRO A 124 1.97 -17.27 21.16
CA PRO A 124 1.43 -17.26 22.51
C PRO A 124 0.66 -18.56 22.80
N ILE A 125 0.79 -19.06 24.03
CA ILE A 125 0.01 -20.20 24.55
C ILE A 125 -1.10 -19.65 25.45
N VAL A 126 -2.33 -20.13 25.27
CA VAL A 126 -3.53 -19.73 26.05
C VAL A 126 -4.34 -20.93 26.52
#